data_AF-A0A094GGM2-F1
#
_entry.id   AF-A0A094GGM2-F1
#
_cell.length_a   1.000
_cell.length_b   1.000
_cell.length_c   1.000
_cell.angle_alpha   90.00
_cell.angle_beta   90.00
_cell.angle_gamma   90.00
#
_symmetry.space_group_name_H-M   'P 1'
#
loop_
_entity.id
_entity.type
_entity.pdbx_description
1 polymer ?
#
loop_
_entity_poly.entity_id
_entity_poly.type
_entity_poly.pdbx_seq_one_letter_code
_entity_poly.pdbx_strand_id
1 'polypeptide(L)'
;MKKIIEINEEYACNGVPACDRYSVVTQIGVHITPAPKAYIKCEISVPKEEDLVPLTGILSDLLRRRIIANSPGFANIVAQVLANSRDPDIAAKITPYLGKCSIPTEILDDIRAHKDWAYWTALISLYGTLEVVQAQLQSVKRAFEKVPGVKVSSQLFSGPPGESLKATVISEAPEVLPQTGRPTLASLAFLNVKEPGGGHVAFAPIIPPSGRELYEWYLEAKQTTTEAGFNFLADFHLFARYVIAINLVMFTGSEQKEMNTLLRRLTDQTTKRGFSEYRTHVSVKTMCPEKANDVHFSEYRTHVSFVDNVASHHSFNNSAQRKLMMSLKDMLDPKGILSPGKSGIWNSEG
;
A
#
# COMPACT_ATOMS: atom_id res chain seq x y z
N MET A 1 26.57 -5.36 13.70
CA MET A 1 25.18 -5.47 14.22
C MET A 1 24.22 -5.13 13.09
N LYS A 2 23.38 -6.07 12.64
CA LYS A 2 22.34 -5.80 11.62
C LYS A 2 21.03 -5.56 12.38
N LYS A 3 20.49 -4.33 12.31
CA LYS A 3 19.28 -3.90 13.00
C LYS A 3 18.08 -3.94 12.04
N ILE A 4 16.88 -4.16 12.57
CA ILE A 4 15.62 -4.06 11.83
C ILE A 4 15.33 -2.57 11.63
N ILE A 5 15.10 -2.15 10.38
CA ILE A 5 14.79 -0.76 10.05
C ILE A 5 13.27 -0.65 9.96
N GLU A 6 12.68 0.08 10.89
CA GLU A 6 11.31 0.58 10.80
C GLU A 6 11.41 2.10 10.81
N ILE A 7 11.01 2.74 9.71
CA ILE A 7 11.07 4.20 9.57
C ILE A 7 9.77 4.76 10.13
N ASN A 8 9.81 5.24 11.38
CA ASN A 8 8.75 6.09 11.91
C ASN A 8 9.14 7.55 11.66
N GLU A 9 8.37 8.23 10.80
CA GLU A 9 8.49 9.66 10.55
C GLU A 9 7.91 10.45 11.75
N GLU A 10 8.68 10.65 12.81
CA GLU A 10 8.42 11.70 13.80
C GLU A 10 9.36 12.88 13.55
N TYR A 11 8.82 13.95 12.95
CA TYR A 11 9.55 15.19 12.71
C TYR A 11 9.26 16.20 13.81
N ALA A 12 10.27 16.49 14.63
CA ALA A 12 10.29 17.65 15.52
C ALA A 12 11.50 18.55 15.17
N CYS A 13 11.35 19.31 14.08
CA CYS A 13 11.67 20.73 14.09
C CYS A 13 10.36 21.46 13.75
N ASN A 14 9.62 21.90 14.78
CA ASN A 14 8.62 22.96 14.70
C ASN A 14 7.62 22.95 13.52
N GLY A 15 7.03 21.80 13.17
CA GLY A 15 5.81 21.77 12.32
C GLY A 15 5.94 22.39 10.91
N VAL A 16 7.13 22.75 10.44
CA VAL A 16 7.38 23.00 9.02
C VAL A 16 7.56 21.61 8.42
N PRO A 17 6.61 21.12 7.60
CA PRO A 17 6.70 19.77 7.07
C PRO A 17 8.04 19.61 6.38
N ALA A 18 8.74 18.49 6.62
CA ALA A 18 9.97 18.15 5.93
C ALA A 18 9.72 18.25 4.43
N CYS A 19 10.14 19.35 3.82
CA CYS A 19 9.79 19.67 2.44
C CYS A 19 11.04 20.28 1.79
N ASP A 20 11.63 19.44 0.95
CA ASP A 20 12.58 19.64 -0.15
C ASP A 20 12.47 20.93 -0.99
N ARG A 21 11.52 21.82 -0.69
CA ARG A 21 11.28 23.11 -1.37
C ARG A 21 11.75 24.34 -0.59
N TYR A 22 12.08 24.20 0.70
CA TYR A 22 12.58 25.31 1.53
C TYR A 22 14.05 25.17 1.91
N SER A 23 14.64 23.99 1.70
CA SER A 23 16.01 23.69 2.12
C SER A 23 16.55 22.45 1.40
N VAL A 24 17.86 22.24 1.50
CA VAL A 24 18.52 20.98 1.14
C VAL A 24 18.88 20.26 2.44
N VAL A 25 18.35 19.06 2.64
CA VAL A 25 18.69 18.23 3.81
C VAL A 25 20.06 17.60 3.60
N THR A 26 21.00 17.85 4.52
CA THR A 26 22.37 17.28 4.46
C THR A 26 22.58 16.12 5.42
N GLN A 27 21.80 16.04 6.50
CA GLN A 27 21.87 14.99 7.51
C GLN A 27 20.48 14.68 8.06
N ILE A 28 20.25 13.42 8.45
CA ILE A 28 19.01 12.98 9.10
C ILE A 28 19.32 11.95 10.18
N GLY A 29 18.67 12.11 11.34
CA GLY A 29 18.60 11.08 12.36
C GLY A 29 17.37 10.21 12.14
N VAL A 30 17.54 8.89 12.17
CA VAL A 30 16.43 7.93 12.01
C VAL A 30 16.41 7.03 13.23
N HIS A 31 15.23 6.87 13.85
CA HIS A 31 15.04 5.90 14.92
C HIS A 31 15.15 4.48 14.36
N ILE A 32 15.84 3.60 15.08
CA ILE A 32 16.01 2.20 14.68
C ILE A 32 15.50 1.31 15.80
N THR A 33 14.46 0.54 15.49
CA THR A 33 13.89 -0.44 16.42
C THR A 33 14.94 -1.50 16.77
N PRO A 34 15.22 -1.75 18.07
CA PRO A 34 16.10 -2.82 18.49
C PRO A 34 15.62 -4.19 17.99
N ALA A 35 16.55 -5.07 17.63
CA ALA A 35 16.20 -6.42 17.20
C ALA A 35 15.51 -7.18 18.35
N PRO A 36 14.34 -7.80 18.12
CA PRO A 36 13.61 -8.52 19.16
C PRO A 36 14.34 -9.80 19.56
N LYS A 37 13.92 -10.43 20.66
CA LYS A 37 14.45 -11.75 21.08
C LYS A 37 13.74 -12.89 20.35
N ALA A 38 12.48 -12.71 20.02
CA ALA A 38 11.64 -13.66 19.28
C ALA A 38 10.79 -12.93 18.23
N TYR A 39 10.47 -13.67 17.17
CA TYR A 39 9.68 -13.23 16.04
C TYR A 39 8.76 -14.36 15.59
N ILE A 40 7.50 -14.06 15.32
CA ILE A 40 6.59 -14.99 14.64
C ILE A 40 6.20 -14.38 13.30
N LYS A 41 6.52 -15.08 12.21
CA LYS A 41 5.89 -14.84 10.91
C LYS A 41 4.52 -15.51 10.96
N CYS A 42 3.45 -14.80 10.61
CA CYS A 42 2.10 -15.34 10.63
C CYS A 42 1.36 -14.98 9.34
N GLU A 43 0.70 -15.96 8.74
CA GLU A 43 -0.13 -15.77 7.56
C GLU A 43 -1.56 -16.18 7.92
N ILE A 44 -2.51 -15.29 7.61
CA ILE A 44 -3.93 -15.49 7.86
C ILE A 44 -4.62 -15.51 6.51
N SER A 45 -5.13 -16.67 6.12
CA SER A 45 -5.74 -16.89 4.82
C SER A 45 -7.24 -17.13 4.97
N VAL A 46 -8.05 -16.41 4.20
CA VAL A 46 -9.53 -16.54 4.22
C VAL A 46 -10.05 -16.89 2.82
N PRO A 47 -10.94 -17.91 2.74
CA PRO A 47 -11.19 -18.59 1.47
C PRO A 47 -12.04 -17.78 0.49
N LYS A 48 -12.95 -16.92 0.94
CA LYS A 48 -13.89 -16.21 0.06
C LYS A 48 -13.48 -14.78 -0.19
N GLU A 49 -13.98 -14.21 -1.29
CA GLU A 49 -13.70 -12.83 -1.66
C GLU A 49 -14.29 -11.85 -0.62
N GLU A 50 -15.50 -12.13 -0.14
CA GLU A 50 -16.20 -11.35 0.88
C GLU A 50 -15.58 -11.46 2.30
N ASP A 51 -14.72 -12.46 2.53
CA ASP A 51 -14.04 -12.61 3.82
C ASP A 51 -13.00 -11.50 4.08
N LEU A 52 -12.75 -10.62 3.10
CA LEU A 52 -12.04 -9.35 3.32
C LEU A 52 -12.68 -8.53 4.46
N VAL A 53 -14.02 -8.60 4.60
CA VAL A 53 -14.77 -7.86 5.62
C VAL A 53 -14.35 -8.28 7.04
N PRO A 54 -14.51 -9.55 7.47
CA PRO A 54 -14.04 -9.99 8.78
C PRO A 54 -12.51 -9.92 8.92
N LEU A 55 -11.74 -10.20 7.86
CA LEU A 55 -10.27 -10.12 7.90
C LEU A 55 -9.80 -8.71 8.32
N THR A 56 -10.33 -7.68 7.66
CA THR A 56 -10.01 -6.29 7.95
C THR A 56 -10.50 -5.89 9.34
N GLY A 57 -11.77 -6.17 9.66
CA GLY A 57 -12.36 -5.76 10.94
C GLY A 57 -11.62 -6.33 12.15
N ILE A 58 -11.23 -7.61 12.10
CA ILE A 58 -10.50 -8.28 13.18
C ILE A 58 -9.09 -7.70 13.32
N LEU A 59 -8.34 -7.56 12.21
CA LEU A 59 -6.98 -7.02 12.28
C LEU A 59 -6.96 -5.55 12.71
N SER A 60 -7.95 -4.76 12.33
CA SER A 60 -8.12 -3.38 12.78
C SER A 60 -8.35 -3.29 14.29
N ASP A 61 -9.11 -4.23 14.88
CA ASP A 61 -9.28 -4.33 16.33
C ASP A 61 -7.97 -4.73 17.02
N LEU A 62 -7.27 -5.75 16.49
CA LEU A 62 -5.99 -6.20 17.04
C LEU A 62 -4.91 -5.09 17.02
N LEU A 63 -4.88 -4.26 15.97
CA LEU A 63 -4.01 -3.08 15.89
C LEU A 63 -4.38 -2.02 16.93
N ARG A 64 -5.67 -1.68 17.05
CA ARG A 64 -6.15 -0.68 18.01
C ARG A 64 -5.89 -1.09 19.46
N ARG A 65 -5.93 -2.39 19.76
CA ARG A 65 -5.58 -2.97 21.06
C ARG A 65 -4.09 -3.22 21.26
N ARG A 66 -3.26 -2.94 20.25
CA ARG A 66 -1.81 -3.17 20.26
C ARG A 66 -1.42 -4.65 20.50
N ILE A 67 -2.29 -5.59 20.11
CA ILE A 67 -1.95 -7.02 20.09
C ILE A 67 -0.96 -7.29 18.96
N ILE A 68 -1.15 -6.63 17.82
CA ILE A 68 -0.19 -6.58 16.72
C ILE A 68 0.30 -5.14 16.55
N ALA A 69 1.55 -5.00 16.12
CA ALA A 69 2.23 -3.70 16.06
C ALA A 69 2.56 -3.25 14.64
N ASN A 70 2.93 -4.18 13.76
CA ASN A 70 3.25 -3.87 12.37
C ASN A 70 1.98 -3.74 11.52
N SER A 71 2.09 -3.05 10.38
CA SER A 71 1.00 -2.96 9.41
C SER A 71 0.81 -4.30 8.69
N PRO A 72 -0.37 -4.95 8.83
CA PRO A 72 -0.71 -6.11 8.02
C PRO A 72 -0.75 -5.76 6.53
N GLY A 73 -0.13 -6.60 5.70
CA GLY A 73 -0.26 -6.51 4.24
C GLY A 73 -1.27 -7.54 3.72
N PHE A 74 -2.25 -7.13 2.93
CA PHE A 74 -3.24 -8.04 2.32
C PHE A 74 -2.96 -8.22 0.84
N ALA A 75 -2.94 -9.48 0.43
CA ALA A 75 -2.78 -9.90 -0.95
C ALA A 75 -4.01 -10.72 -1.38
N ASN A 76 -4.56 -10.41 -2.55
CA ASN A 76 -5.60 -11.23 -3.17
C ASN A 76 -5.02 -12.38 -3.99
N ILE A 77 -5.89 -13.22 -4.55
CA ILE A 77 -5.51 -14.36 -5.40
C ILE A 77 -4.69 -13.92 -6.62
N VAL A 78 -4.97 -12.75 -7.20
CA VAL A 78 -4.21 -12.19 -8.33
C VAL A 78 -2.75 -11.96 -7.94
N ALA A 79 -2.49 -11.38 -6.76
CA ALA A 79 -1.14 -11.18 -6.26
C ALA A 79 -0.38 -12.51 -6.10
N GLN A 80 -1.04 -13.55 -5.57
CA GLN A 80 -0.44 -14.88 -5.41
C GLN A 80 -0.13 -15.52 -6.78
N VAL A 81 -1.05 -15.43 -7.73
CA VAL A 81 -0.87 -15.95 -9.09
C VAL A 81 0.30 -15.26 -9.81
N LEU A 82 0.37 -13.93 -9.75
CA LEU A 82 1.42 -13.17 -10.41
C LEU A 82 2.79 -13.36 -9.74
N ALA A 83 2.84 -13.47 -8.41
CA ALA A 83 4.07 -13.79 -7.67
C ALA A 83 4.67 -15.14 -8.08
N ASN A 84 3.81 -16.09 -8.47
CA ASN A 84 4.19 -17.45 -8.88
C ASN A 84 4.07 -17.66 -10.39
N SER A 85 4.06 -16.59 -11.19
CA SER A 85 3.93 -16.64 -12.66
C SER A 85 5.03 -17.41 -13.39
N ARG A 86 6.14 -17.74 -12.70
CA ARG A 86 7.23 -18.58 -13.23
C ARG A 86 7.01 -20.08 -13.03
N ASP A 87 6.05 -20.47 -12.19
CA ASP A 87 5.60 -21.87 -12.09
C ASP A 87 5.01 -22.28 -13.45
N PRO A 88 5.48 -23.35 -14.10
CA PRO A 88 5.02 -23.75 -15.43
C PRO A 88 3.51 -23.98 -15.53
N ASP A 89 2.89 -24.54 -14.49
CA ASP A 89 1.45 -24.84 -14.48
C ASP A 89 0.62 -23.56 -14.41
N ILE A 90 1.10 -22.58 -13.65
CA ILE A 90 0.47 -21.26 -13.55
C ILE A 90 0.70 -20.48 -14.85
N ALA A 91 1.94 -20.44 -15.33
CA ALA A 91 2.33 -19.74 -16.56
C ALA A 91 1.48 -20.17 -17.75
N ALA A 92 1.28 -21.49 -17.93
CA ALA A 92 0.46 -22.04 -19.01
C ALA A 92 -0.99 -21.53 -18.97
N LYS A 93 -1.56 -21.34 -17.77
CA LYS A 93 -2.93 -20.87 -17.59
C LYS A 93 -3.08 -19.36 -17.79
N ILE A 94 -2.11 -18.55 -17.37
CA ILE A 94 -2.26 -17.07 -17.38
C ILE A 94 -1.73 -16.41 -18.66
N THR A 95 -0.71 -16.99 -19.31
CA THR A 95 -0.05 -16.43 -20.51
C THR A 95 -1.04 -16.04 -21.63
N PRO A 96 -2.13 -16.79 -21.91
CA PRO A 96 -3.08 -16.40 -22.95
C PRO A 96 -3.73 -15.03 -22.74
N TYR A 97 -3.82 -14.56 -21.49
CA TYR A 97 -4.53 -13.35 -21.07
C TYR A 97 -3.61 -12.16 -20.82
N LEU A 98 -2.36 -12.40 -20.40
CA LEU A 98 -1.39 -11.34 -20.12
C LEU A 98 -1.21 -10.42 -21.35
N GLY A 99 -1.43 -9.11 -21.16
CA GLY A 99 -1.33 -8.13 -22.26
C GLY A 99 -2.55 -8.01 -23.16
N LYS A 100 -3.59 -8.81 -22.91
CA LYS A 100 -4.82 -8.77 -23.71
C LYS A 100 -6.04 -8.40 -22.88
N CYS A 101 -6.13 -8.96 -21.68
CA CYS A 101 -7.20 -8.68 -20.73
C CYS A 101 -6.79 -9.06 -19.30
N SER A 102 -7.68 -8.77 -18.36
CA SER A 102 -7.60 -9.32 -17.01
C SER A 102 -7.70 -10.84 -17.03
N ILE A 103 -6.97 -11.52 -16.15
CA ILE A 103 -7.10 -12.96 -15.94
C ILE A 103 -8.54 -13.25 -15.48
N PRO A 104 -9.29 -14.10 -16.19
CA PRO A 104 -10.68 -14.38 -15.85
C PRO A 104 -10.82 -15.06 -14.48
N THR A 105 -11.98 -14.87 -13.84
CA THR A 105 -12.22 -15.39 -12.48
C THR A 105 -12.20 -16.92 -12.46
N GLU A 106 -12.72 -17.56 -13.49
CA GLU A 106 -12.70 -19.02 -13.66
C GLU A 106 -11.27 -19.60 -13.71
N ILE A 107 -10.31 -18.86 -14.29
CA ILE A 107 -8.90 -19.27 -14.32
C ILE A 107 -8.27 -19.11 -12.94
N LEU A 108 -8.58 -18.01 -12.25
CA LEU A 108 -8.12 -17.79 -10.87
C LEU A 108 -8.69 -18.87 -9.93
N ASP A 109 -9.96 -19.24 -10.10
CA ASP A 109 -10.63 -20.26 -9.30
C ASP A 109 -10.05 -21.66 -9.54
N ASP A 110 -9.77 -22.01 -10.80
CA ASP A 110 -9.13 -23.27 -11.17
C ASP A 110 -7.70 -23.37 -10.59
N ILE A 111 -6.90 -22.30 -10.69
CA ILE A 111 -5.56 -22.25 -10.05
C ILE A 111 -5.68 -22.39 -8.54
N ARG A 112 -6.61 -21.65 -7.93
CA ARG A 112 -6.82 -21.62 -6.48
C ARG A 112 -7.23 -23.00 -5.95
N ALA A 113 -8.15 -23.68 -6.63
CA ALA A 113 -8.57 -25.03 -6.28
C ALA A 113 -7.42 -26.03 -6.40
N HIS A 114 -6.63 -25.94 -7.47
CA HIS A 114 -5.50 -26.85 -7.71
C HIS A 114 -4.35 -26.66 -6.70
N LYS A 115 -4.07 -25.42 -6.28
CA LYS A 115 -2.98 -25.10 -5.33
C LYS A 115 -3.43 -25.05 -3.86
N ASP A 116 -4.70 -25.30 -3.55
CA ASP A 116 -5.32 -25.11 -2.21
C ASP A 116 -5.06 -23.70 -1.63
N TRP A 117 -5.15 -22.69 -2.50
CA TRP A 117 -4.97 -21.29 -2.11
C TRP A 117 -6.27 -20.67 -1.61
N ALA A 118 -6.14 -19.65 -0.77
CA ALA A 118 -7.26 -18.83 -0.32
C ALA A 118 -7.44 -17.62 -1.24
N TYR A 119 -8.59 -16.96 -1.19
CA TYR A 119 -8.79 -15.72 -1.96
C TYR A 119 -7.93 -14.59 -1.42
N TRP A 120 -7.89 -14.43 -0.10
CA TRP A 120 -7.11 -13.41 0.58
C TRP A 120 -6.10 -14.04 1.53
N THR A 121 -4.91 -13.44 1.57
CA THR A 121 -3.88 -13.75 2.56
C THR A 121 -3.40 -12.43 3.18
N ALA A 122 -3.47 -12.34 4.51
CA ALA A 122 -2.86 -11.28 5.29
C ALA A 122 -1.54 -11.76 5.89
N LEU A 123 -0.48 -10.98 5.70
CA LEU A 123 0.83 -11.20 6.30
C LEU A 123 1.00 -10.28 7.51
N ILE A 124 1.22 -10.86 8.68
CA ILE A 124 1.50 -10.14 9.94
C ILE A 124 2.73 -10.71 10.62
N SER A 125 3.32 -9.92 11.51
CA SER A 125 4.44 -10.37 12.32
C SER A 125 4.31 -9.94 13.77
N LEU A 126 4.77 -10.82 14.65
CA LEU A 126 4.77 -10.59 16.09
C LEU A 126 6.23 -10.48 16.56
N TYR A 127 6.51 -9.46 17.37
CA TYR A 127 7.86 -9.11 17.79
C TYR A 127 7.90 -8.97 19.31
N GLY A 128 8.89 -9.57 19.97
CA GLY A 128 9.01 -9.44 21.42
C GLY A 128 9.94 -10.46 22.05
N THR A 129 9.62 -10.85 23.29
CA THR A 129 10.18 -12.05 23.92
C THR A 129 9.36 -13.27 23.50
N LEU A 130 9.86 -14.48 23.80
CA LEU A 130 9.17 -15.72 23.45
C LEU A 130 7.75 -15.78 24.05
N GLU A 131 7.61 -15.39 25.30
CA GLU A 131 6.36 -15.39 26.06
C GLU A 131 5.34 -14.43 25.44
N VAL A 132 5.80 -13.22 25.07
CA VAL A 132 4.97 -12.17 24.49
C VAL A 132 4.44 -12.61 23.12
N VAL A 133 5.33 -13.06 22.22
CA VAL A 133 4.89 -13.42 20.85
C VAL A 133 3.97 -14.63 20.86
N GLN A 134 4.18 -15.59 21.77
CA GLN A 134 3.27 -16.73 21.94
C GLN A 134 1.89 -16.28 22.44
N ALA A 135 1.82 -15.40 23.45
CA ALA A 135 0.55 -14.87 23.95
C ALA A 135 -0.20 -14.03 22.89
N GLN A 136 0.54 -13.23 22.10
CA GLN A 136 -0.01 -12.51 20.97
C GLN A 136 -0.58 -13.46 19.92
N LEU A 137 0.15 -14.52 19.53
CA LEU A 137 -0.32 -15.51 18.57
C LEU A 137 -1.60 -16.20 19.04
N GLN A 138 -1.70 -16.56 20.32
CA GLN A 138 -2.93 -17.12 20.86
C GLN A 138 -4.11 -16.14 20.79
N SER A 139 -3.86 -14.85 20.99
CA SER A 139 -4.87 -13.81 20.84
C SER A 139 -5.32 -13.65 19.39
N VAL A 140 -4.38 -13.70 18.43
CA VAL A 140 -4.68 -13.71 16.99
C VAL A 140 -5.54 -14.92 16.63
N LYS A 141 -5.12 -16.14 17.01
CA LYS A 141 -5.87 -17.37 16.71
C LYS A 141 -7.29 -17.30 17.24
N ARG A 142 -7.48 -16.93 18.51
CA ARG A 142 -8.81 -16.76 19.12
C ARG A 142 -9.69 -15.74 18.40
N ALA A 143 -9.10 -14.65 17.91
CA ALA A 143 -9.86 -13.62 17.20
C ALA A 143 -10.42 -14.13 15.87
N PHE A 144 -9.73 -15.09 15.23
CA PHE A 144 -10.12 -15.69 13.95
C PHE A 144 -10.91 -17.00 14.05
N GLU A 145 -11.00 -17.64 15.22
CA GLU A 145 -11.71 -18.94 15.42
C GLU A 145 -13.13 -19.00 14.82
N LYS A 146 -13.82 -17.86 14.78
CA LYS A 146 -15.21 -17.77 14.28
C LYS A 146 -15.32 -17.53 12.78
N VAL A 147 -14.21 -17.33 12.06
CA VAL A 147 -14.20 -17.08 10.61
C VAL A 147 -14.21 -18.43 9.88
N PRO A 148 -15.29 -18.79 9.15
CA PRO A 148 -15.37 -20.08 8.50
C PRO A 148 -14.25 -20.30 7.48
N GLY A 149 -13.55 -21.43 7.59
CA GLY A 149 -12.50 -21.82 6.63
C GLY A 149 -11.21 -20.99 6.71
N VAL A 150 -11.03 -20.13 7.72
CA VAL A 150 -9.76 -19.43 7.93
C VAL A 150 -8.63 -20.42 8.21
N LYS A 151 -7.45 -20.17 7.64
CA LYS A 151 -6.21 -20.85 7.98
C LYS A 151 -5.24 -19.84 8.59
N VAL A 152 -4.76 -20.12 9.81
CA VAL A 152 -3.72 -19.30 10.47
C VAL A 152 -2.44 -20.14 10.55
N SER A 153 -1.48 -19.85 9.66
CA SER A 153 -0.16 -20.46 9.68
C SER A 153 0.82 -19.56 10.44
N SER A 154 1.77 -20.16 11.15
CA SER A 154 2.73 -19.38 11.94
C SER A 154 4.06 -20.11 12.07
N GLN A 155 5.16 -19.38 11.97
CA GLN A 155 6.50 -19.90 12.20
C GLN A 155 7.23 -19.03 13.23
N LEU A 156 7.66 -19.65 14.32
CA LEU A 156 8.38 -19.01 15.41
C LEU A 156 9.89 -19.07 15.18
N PHE A 157 10.54 -17.95 15.43
CA PHE A 157 11.99 -17.78 15.41
C PHE A 157 12.44 -17.11 16.69
N SER A 158 13.59 -17.51 17.23
CA SER A 158 14.17 -16.90 18.42
C SER A 158 15.70 -16.83 18.32
N GLY A 159 16.28 -15.83 18.97
CA GLY A 159 17.72 -15.76 19.16
C GLY A 159 18.21 -16.78 20.19
N PRO A 160 19.52 -17.08 20.22
CA PRO A 160 20.12 -17.83 21.31
C PRO A 160 19.78 -17.22 22.69
N PRO A 161 19.81 -18.01 23.79
CA PRO A 161 19.56 -17.49 25.12
C PRO A 161 20.44 -16.27 25.44
N GLY A 162 19.81 -15.14 25.79
CA GLY A 162 20.48 -13.88 26.10
C GLY A 162 20.80 -12.99 24.89
N GLU A 163 20.62 -13.46 23.66
CA GLU A 163 20.91 -12.71 22.43
C GLU A 163 19.63 -12.24 21.70
N SER A 164 19.74 -11.17 20.92
CA SER A 164 18.70 -10.76 19.97
C SER A 164 18.67 -11.67 18.74
N LEU A 165 17.48 -11.87 18.18
CA LEU A 165 17.29 -12.58 16.93
C LEU A 165 17.95 -11.82 15.77
N LYS A 166 18.74 -12.54 14.97
CA LYS A 166 19.32 -12.03 13.72
C LYS A 166 18.36 -12.35 12.57
N ALA A 167 18.03 -11.36 11.75
CA ALA A 167 17.11 -11.54 10.61
C ALA A 167 17.53 -12.67 9.64
N THR A 168 18.83 -12.97 9.54
CA THR A 168 19.36 -14.06 8.70
C THR A 168 18.95 -15.46 9.16
N VAL A 169 18.51 -15.62 10.40
CA VAL A 169 18.02 -16.91 10.93
C VAL A 169 16.60 -17.24 10.44
N ILE A 170 15.85 -16.22 9.99
CA ILE A 170 14.43 -16.36 9.64
C ILE A 170 14.27 -17.06 8.28
N SER A 171 14.96 -16.55 7.26
CA SER A 171 15.00 -17.18 5.93
C SER A 171 16.11 -16.54 5.09
N GLU A 172 16.73 -17.32 4.20
CA GLU A 172 17.58 -16.78 3.15
C GLU A 172 16.74 -16.16 2.02
N ALA A 173 15.60 -16.76 1.70
CA ALA A 173 14.69 -16.28 0.66
C ALA A 173 14.12 -14.90 1.01
N PRO A 174 14.07 -13.95 0.06
CA PRO A 174 13.46 -12.64 0.26
C PRO A 174 12.04 -12.70 0.81
N GLU A 175 11.72 -11.79 1.72
CA GLU A 175 10.32 -11.63 2.15
C GLU A 175 9.54 -10.87 1.07
N VAL A 176 8.31 -11.33 0.79
CA VAL A 176 7.39 -10.62 -0.11
C VAL A 176 7.00 -9.27 0.49
N LEU A 177 6.61 -9.29 1.76
CA LEU A 177 6.43 -8.10 2.60
C LEU A 177 7.58 -8.05 3.61
N PRO A 178 8.51 -7.08 3.53
CA PRO A 178 9.68 -7.05 4.40
C PRO A 178 9.29 -6.68 5.84
N GLN A 179 9.17 -7.69 6.69
CA GLN A 179 8.75 -7.56 8.09
C GLN A 179 9.94 -7.69 9.06
N THR A 180 11.11 -8.14 8.59
CA THR A 180 12.33 -8.21 9.40
C THR A 180 13.30 -7.05 9.15
N GLY A 181 12.90 -6.07 8.34
CA GLY A 181 13.77 -4.95 7.95
C GLY A 181 14.98 -5.36 7.10
N ARG A 182 14.96 -6.55 6.48
CA ARG A 182 16.00 -6.97 5.53
C ARG A 182 15.65 -6.42 4.14
N PRO A 183 16.46 -5.53 3.55
CA PRO A 183 16.17 -4.97 2.24
C PRO A 183 16.28 -6.05 1.16
N THR A 184 15.48 -5.91 0.11
CA THR A 184 15.47 -6.80 -1.05
C THR A 184 15.01 -6.07 -2.30
N LEU A 185 15.41 -6.58 -3.47
CA LEU A 185 14.95 -6.16 -4.79
C LEU A 185 14.05 -7.22 -5.44
N ALA A 186 13.70 -8.29 -4.73
CA ALA A 186 12.96 -9.44 -5.29
C ALA A 186 11.63 -9.03 -5.94
N SER A 187 10.93 -8.05 -5.36
CA SER A 187 9.66 -7.55 -5.89
C SER A 187 9.80 -6.89 -7.28
N LEU A 188 11.00 -6.46 -7.70
CA LEU A 188 11.21 -5.95 -9.07
C LEU A 188 10.97 -7.03 -10.14
N ALA A 189 11.02 -8.31 -9.78
CA ALA A 189 10.69 -9.38 -10.70
C ALA A 189 9.25 -9.26 -11.25
N PHE A 190 8.33 -8.64 -10.50
CA PHE A 190 6.95 -8.42 -10.94
C PHE A 190 6.84 -7.55 -12.20
N LEU A 191 7.81 -6.66 -12.45
CA LEU A 191 7.83 -5.80 -13.64
C LEU A 191 7.99 -6.59 -14.94
N ASN A 192 8.48 -7.83 -14.84
CA ASN A 192 8.73 -8.69 -16.00
C ASN A 192 7.63 -9.74 -16.21
N VAL A 193 6.54 -9.70 -15.43
CA VAL A 193 5.48 -10.73 -15.49
C VAL A 193 4.70 -10.64 -16.80
N LYS A 194 4.44 -9.41 -17.26
CA LYS A 194 3.68 -9.15 -18.49
C LYS A 194 4.59 -9.26 -19.71
N GLU A 195 5.69 -8.53 -19.67
CA GLU A 195 6.78 -8.57 -20.63
C GLU A 195 8.06 -8.02 -19.98
N PRO A 196 9.26 -8.34 -20.49
CA PRO A 196 10.49 -7.74 -20.01
C PRO A 196 10.46 -6.21 -20.13
N GLY A 197 10.76 -5.51 -19.02
CA GLY A 197 10.78 -4.05 -19.01
C GLY A 197 9.41 -3.38 -18.84
N GLY A 198 8.39 -4.12 -18.40
CA GLY A 198 7.10 -3.55 -18.02
C GLY A 198 7.20 -2.54 -16.87
N GLY A 199 6.16 -1.72 -16.75
CA GLY A 199 5.97 -0.73 -15.69
C GLY A 199 4.91 -1.16 -14.68
N HIS A 200 4.85 -0.42 -13.58
CA HIS A 200 3.74 -0.50 -12.63
C HIS A 200 3.26 0.89 -12.25
N VAL A 201 1.98 0.98 -11.89
CA VAL A 201 1.41 2.14 -11.23
C VAL A 201 0.60 1.68 -10.03
N ALA A 202 0.60 2.50 -8.99
CA ALA A 202 -0.18 2.26 -7.78
C ALA A 202 -1.30 3.30 -7.71
N PHE A 203 -2.57 2.84 -7.75
CA PHE A 203 -3.70 3.65 -7.31
C PHE A 203 -3.99 3.30 -5.85
N ALA A 204 -3.79 4.25 -4.94
CA ALA A 204 -3.65 3.92 -3.53
C ALA A 204 -4.53 4.80 -2.63
N PRO A 205 -5.85 4.62 -2.55
CA PRO A 205 -6.67 5.43 -1.66
C PRO A 205 -6.52 5.10 -0.18
N ILE A 206 -6.84 6.11 0.63
CA ILE A 206 -6.97 6.00 2.07
C ILE A 206 -8.43 5.72 2.39
N ILE A 207 -8.69 4.56 2.97
CA ILE A 207 -10.04 4.10 3.31
C ILE A 207 -10.12 3.91 4.82
N PRO A 208 -11.28 4.15 5.48
CA PRO A 208 -11.48 3.76 6.86
C PRO A 208 -11.10 2.29 7.09
N PRO A 209 -10.58 1.92 8.27
CA PRO A 209 -10.13 0.56 8.60
C PRO A 209 -11.33 -0.36 8.91
N SER A 210 -12.43 -0.17 8.20
CA SER A 210 -13.66 -0.94 8.29
C SER A 210 -13.72 -1.91 7.13
N GLY A 211 -14.05 -3.17 7.42
CA GLY A 211 -14.08 -4.21 6.41
C GLY A 211 -15.13 -3.98 5.33
N ARG A 212 -16.28 -3.38 5.65
CA ARG A 212 -17.37 -3.15 4.68
C ARG A 212 -17.00 -2.08 3.68
N GLU A 213 -16.57 -0.91 4.14
CA GLU A 213 -16.18 0.22 3.29
C GLU A 213 -15.01 -0.14 2.38
N LEU A 214 -14.02 -0.88 2.90
CA LEU A 214 -12.92 -1.40 2.07
C LEU A 214 -13.43 -2.38 1.02
N TYR A 215 -14.30 -3.32 1.40
CA TYR A 215 -14.81 -4.33 0.48
C TYR A 215 -15.67 -3.75 -0.64
N GLU A 216 -16.56 -2.82 -0.32
CA GLU A 216 -17.41 -2.17 -1.32
C GLU A 216 -16.59 -1.34 -2.32
N TRP A 217 -15.61 -0.57 -1.84
CA TRP A 217 -14.69 0.14 -2.72
C TRP A 217 -13.89 -0.85 -3.59
N TYR A 218 -13.38 -1.93 -2.99
CA TYR A 218 -12.60 -2.95 -3.67
C TYR A 218 -13.38 -3.58 -4.83
N LEU A 219 -14.66 -3.91 -4.65
CA LEU A 219 -15.48 -4.50 -5.71
C LEU A 219 -15.61 -3.56 -6.91
N GLU A 220 -15.88 -2.27 -6.68
CA GLU A 220 -15.99 -1.27 -7.75
C GLU A 220 -14.65 -1.03 -8.46
N ALA A 221 -13.57 -0.92 -7.69
CA ALA A 221 -12.24 -0.70 -8.22
C ALA A 221 -11.74 -1.92 -9.01
N LYS A 222 -12.01 -3.14 -8.52
CA LYS A 222 -11.76 -4.40 -9.21
C LYS A 222 -12.51 -4.45 -10.53
N GLN A 223 -13.81 -4.19 -10.52
CA GLN A 223 -14.64 -4.18 -11.73
C GLN A 223 -14.06 -3.20 -12.76
N THR A 224 -13.78 -1.97 -12.35
CA THR A 224 -13.28 -0.92 -13.24
C THR A 224 -11.92 -1.26 -13.84
N THR A 225 -11.03 -1.86 -13.04
CA THR A 225 -9.71 -2.33 -13.49
C THR A 225 -9.84 -3.48 -14.50
N THR A 226 -10.75 -4.41 -14.22
CA THR A 226 -11.05 -5.57 -15.09
C THR A 226 -11.64 -5.13 -16.43
N GLU A 227 -12.62 -4.22 -16.42
CA GLU A 227 -13.24 -3.64 -17.63
C GLU A 227 -12.23 -2.89 -18.50
N ALA A 228 -11.19 -2.30 -17.90
CA ALA A 228 -10.09 -1.66 -18.61
C ALA A 228 -9.05 -2.66 -19.15
N GLY A 229 -9.23 -3.96 -18.93
CA GLY A 229 -8.34 -5.02 -19.41
C GLY A 229 -7.12 -5.28 -18.51
N PHE A 230 -7.12 -4.76 -17.27
CA PHE A 230 -6.01 -4.91 -16.33
C PHE A 230 -6.35 -5.83 -15.16
N ASN A 231 -5.32 -6.39 -14.52
CA ASN A 231 -5.46 -7.20 -13.33
C ASN A 231 -5.50 -6.31 -12.07
N PHE A 232 -6.50 -6.50 -11.20
CA PHE A 232 -6.51 -5.87 -9.89
C PHE A 232 -5.64 -6.68 -8.92
N LEU A 233 -4.43 -6.20 -8.65
CA LEU A 233 -3.53 -6.76 -7.65
C LEU A 233 -3.69 -5.93 -6.36
N ALA A 234 -4.20 -6.57 -5.31
CA ALA A 234 -4.33 -5.93 -4.01
C ALA A 234 -3.00 -5.98 -3.24
N ASP A 235 -2.47 -4.83 -2.86
CA ASP A 235 -1.34 -4.66 -1.92
C ASP A 235 -1.77 -3.73 -0.79
N PHE A 236 -2.75 -4.18 0.01
CA PHE A 236 -3.37 -3.30 1.00
C PHE A 236 -2.56 -3.28 2.28
N HIS A 237 -2.28 -2.09 2.79
CA HIS A 237 -1.61 -1.92 4.08
C HIS A 237 -2.60 -1.39 5.12
N LEU A 238 -2.88 -2.21 6.11
CA LEU A 238 -3.79 -1.85 7.19
C LEU A 238 -3.05 -1.16 8.34
N PHE A 239 -3.61 -0.04 8.79
CA PHE A 239 -3.20 0.68 9.99
C PHE A 239 -4.38 0.75 10.97
N ALA A 240 -4.10 1.10 12.23
CA ALA A 240 -5.12 1.12 13.29
C ALA A 240 -6.33 2.03 12.98
N ARG A 241 -6.17 3.02 12.08
CA ARG A 241 -7.16 4.07 11.80
C ARG A 241 -7.41 4.32 10.31
N TYR A 242 -6.75 3.59 9.41
CA TYR A 242 -6.94 3.70 7.96
C TYR A 242 -6.32 2.51 7.24
N VAL A 243 -6.71 2.31 5.99
CA VAL A 243 -6.09 1.37 5.05
C VAL A 243 -5.52 2.16 3.90
N ILE A 244 -4.28 1.87 3.50
CA ILE A 244 -3.78 2.27 2.18
C ILE A 244 -4.10 1.12 1.24
N ALA A 245 -5.19 1.24 0.48
CA ALA A 245 -5.75 0.15 -0.31
C ALA A 245 -5.16 0.15 -1.73
N ILE A 246 -3.90 -0.24 -1.89
CA ILE A 246 -3.19 -0.16 -3.17
C ILE A 246 -3.77 -1.17 -4.18
N ASN A 247 -4.28 -0.65 -5.28
CA ASN A 247 -4.44 -1.38 -6.54
C ASN A 247 -3.16 -1.20 -7.36
N LEU A 248 -2.34 -2.26 -7.42
CA LEU A 248 -1.08 -2.26 -8.14
C LEU A 248 -1.31 -2.79 -9.56
N VAL A 249 -1.15 -1.94 -10.57
CA VAL A 249 -1.42 -2.31 -11.96
C VAL A 249 -0.13 -2.39 -12.74
N MET A 250 0.12 -3.55 -13.35
CA MET A 250 1.23 -3.76 -14.28
C MET A 250 0.79 -3.42 -15.71
N PHE A 251 1.60 -2.61 -16.39
CA PHE A 251 1.30 -2.10 -17.73
C PHE A 251 2.56 -1.98 -18.57
N THR A 252 2.39 -1.92 -19.89
CA THR A 252 3.48 -1.74 -20.85
C THR A 252 3.46 -0.34 -21.44
N GLY A 253 4.53 0.05 -22.15
CA GLY A 253 4.59 1.35 -22.83
C GLY A 253 3.41 1.60 -23.78
N SER A 254 2.93 0.55 -24.46
CA SER A 254 1.79 0.65 -25.38
C SER A 254 0.43 0.86 -24.69
N GLU A 255 0.33 0.60 -23.39
CA GLU A 255 -0.92 0.65 -22.61
C GLU A 255 -1.06 1.94 -21.78
N GLN A 256 -0.14 2.90 -21.95
CA GLN A 256 -0.13 4.13 -21.17
C GLN A 256 -1.44 4.93 -21.28
N LYS A 257 -2.10 4.90 -22.44
CA LYS A 257 -3.34 5.65 -22.66
C LYS A 257 -4.51 5.03 -21.88
N GLU A 258 -4.64 3.71 -21.96
CA GLU A 258 -5.63 2.92 -21.24
C GLU A 258 -5.39 3.04 -19.73
N MET A 259 -4.12 3.03 -19.30
CA MET A 259 -3.74 3.22 -17.90
C MET A 259 -4.12 4.59 -17.36
N ASN A 260 -3.84 5.66 -18.12
CA ASN A 260 -4.27 7.01 -17.74
C ASN A 260 -5.79 7.13 -17.65
N THR A 261 -6.52 6.43 -18.51
CA THR A 261 -7.99 6.40 -18.49
C THR A 261 -8.51 5.64 -17.27
N LEU A 262 -7.91 4.49 -16.95
CA LEU A 262 -8.23 3.70 -15.76
C LEU A 262 -8.02 4.53 -14.49
N LEU A 263 -6.86 5.16 -14.33
CA LEU A 263 -6.55 5.95 -13.14
C LEU A 263 -7.58 7.07 -12.92
N ARG A 264 -7.97 7.79 -13.98
CA ARG A 264 -9.03 8.82 -13.89
C ARG A 264 -10.36 8.24 -13.44
N ARG A 265 -10.78 7.10 -13.99
CA ARG A 265 -12.03 6.42 -13.59
C ARG A 265 -12.00 5.99 -12.13
N LEU A 266 -10.89 5.39 -11.68
CA LEU A 266 -10.69 4.97 -10.29
C LEU A 266 -10.72 6.16 -9.33
N THR A 267 -10.05 7.26 -9.69
CA THR A 267 -10.11 8.52 -8.95
C THR A 267 -11.55 9.01 -8.81
N ASP A 268 -12.31 9.12 -9.90
CA ASP A 268 -13.68 9.62 -9.89
C ASP A 268 -14.60 8.78 -8.99
N GLN A 269 -14.51 7.46 -9.10
CA GLN A 269 -15.31 6.53 -8.29
C GLN A 269 -14.97 6.63 -6.81
N THR A 270 -13.67 6.65 -6.49
CA THR A 270 -13.17 6.74 -5.12
C THR A 270 -13.55 8.08 -4.48
N THR A 271 -13.46 9.17 -5.24
CA THR A 271 -13.82 10.52 -4.82
C THR A 271 -15.32 10.64 -4.55
N LYS A 272 -16.17 10.02 -5.38
CA LYS A 272 -17.63 9.95 -5.16
C LYS A 272 -18.03 9.20 -3.88
N ARG A 273 -17.21 8.25 -3.44
CA ARG A 273 -17.37 7.56 -2.14
C ARG A 273 -16.88 8.36 -0.94
N GLY A 274 -16.24 9.49 -1.21
CA GLY A 274 -15.68 10.35 -0.20
C GLY A 274 -14.35 9.83 0.37
N PHE A 275 -13.49 9.29 -0.48
CA PHE A 275 -12.13 8.86 -0.10
C PHE A 275 -11.08 9.62 -0.92
N SER A 276 -9.91 9.86 -0.32
CA SER A 276 -8.75 10.49 -0.96
C SER A 276 -7.76 9.45 -1.48
N GLU A 277 -7.03 9.78 -2.54
CA GLU A 277 -5.87 9.01 -2.97
C GLU A 277 -4.64 9.31 -2.08
N TYR A 278 -3.97 8.32 -1.48
CA TYR A 278 -2.71 8.53 -0.76
C TYR A 278 -1.59 8.99 -1.69
N ARG A 279 -1.53 8.46 -2.93
CA ARG A 279 -0.53 8.84 -3.92
C ARG A 279 -1.13 8.81 -5.31
N THR A 280 -1.18 9.95 -6.00
CA THR A 280 -1.72 10.01 -7.37
C THR A 280 -0.67 10.08 -8.47
N HIS A 281 -1.00 9.44 -9.60
CA HIS A 281 -0.27 9.47 -10.85
C HIS A 281 -1.08 10.14 -11.98
N VAL A 282 -2.21 10.80 -11.67
CA VAL A 282 -3.06 11.55 -12.62
C VAL A 282 -3.66 12.80 -11.96
N SER A 283 -4.30 13.66 -12.76
CA SER A 283 -5.01 14.86 -12.29
C SER A 283 -6.52 14.64 -12.18
N VAL A 284 -7.12 15.02 -11.05
CA VAL A 284 -8.56 14.83 -10.74
C VAL A 284 -9.45 15.96 -11.27
N LYS A 285 -8.88 17.09 -11.70
CA LYS A 285 -9.67 18.31 -11.96
C LYS A 285 -10.40 18.34 -13.31
N THR A 286 -10.27 17.32 -14.16
CA THR A 286 -10.81 17.43 -15.53
C THR A 286 -12.30 17.09 -15.67
N MET A 287 -13.04 16.71 -14.62
CA MET A 287 -14.31 15.98 -14.85
C MET A 287 -15.62 16.49 -14.24
N CYS A 288 -15.68 17.57 -13.44
CA CYS A 288 -16.98 18.20 -13.10
C CYS A 288 -16.84 19.61 -12.48
N PRO A 289 -16.93 20.70 -13.26
CA PRO A 289 -16.99 22.06 -12.72
C PRO A 289 -18.21 22.30 -11.81
N GLU A 290 -19.31 21.58 -12.05
CA GLU A 290 -20.61 21.84 -11.41
C GLU A 290 -20.79 21.16 -10.04
N LYS A 291 -19.88 20.24 -9.65
CA LYS A 291 -19.92 19.54 -8.34
C LYS A 291 -18.65 19.73 -7.50
N ALA A 292 -17.76 20.63 -7.92
CA ALA A 292 -16.48 20.89 -7.25
C ALA A 292 -16.62 21.44 -5.83
N ASN A 293 -17.81 21.92 -5.43
CA ASN A 293 -18.04 22.51 -4.11
C ASN A 293 -18.30 21.48 -2.99
N ASP A 294 -18.58 20.21 -3.31
CA ASP A 294 -19.07 19.24 -2.30
C ASP A 294 -18.07 18.13 -1.94
N VAL A 295 -16.86 18.13 -2.51
CA VAL A 295 -15.90 17.04 -2.31
C VAL A 295 -14.54 17.54 -1.83
N HIS A 296 -14.18 17.18 -0.59
CA HIS A 296 -13.04 17.73 0.18
C HIS A 296 -11.82 16.78 0.28
N PHE A 297 -11.65 15.87 -0.67
CA PHE A 297 -10.56 14.88 -0.63
C PHE A 297 -9.34 15.40 -1.40
N SER A 298 -8.16 15.26 -0.80
CA SER A 298 -6.90 15.62 -1.43
C SER A 298 -5.83 14.58 -1.14
N GLU A 299 -4.87 14.52 -2.05
CA GLU A 299 -3.91 13.45 -2.17
C GLU A 299 -2.68 13.66 -1.28
N TYR A 300 -2.21 12.62 -0.61
CA TYR A 300 -1.03 12.75 0.28
C TYR A 300 0.28 12.96 -0.52
N ARG A 301 0.42 12.33 -1.70
CA ARG A 301 1.54 12.53 -2.65
C ARG A 301 1.05 12.53 -4.10
N THR A 302 1.83 13.13 -5.01
CA THR A 302 1.48 13.15 -6.43
C THR A 302 2.71 13.16 -7.34
N HIS A 303 2.55 12.68 -8.58
CA HIS A 303 3.56 12.83 -9.63
C HIS A 303 3.76 14.32 -10.01
N VAL A 304 4.98 14.67 -10.41
CA VAL A 304 5.39 16.07 -10.67
C VAL A 304 4.48 16.79 -11.67
N SER A 305 3.95 16.06 -12.67
CA SER A 305 3.03 16.60 -13.68
C SER A 305 1.68 17.07 -13.13
N PHE A 306 1.34 16.74 -11.88
CA PHE A 306 0.02 17.02 -11.29
C PHE A 306 0.09 17.79 -9.96
N VAL A 307 1.28 18.21 -9.52
CA VAL A 307 1.48 18.90 -8.23
C VAL A 307 0.64 20.17 -8.10
N ASP A 308 0.57 20.99 -9.15
CA ASP A 308 -0.25 22.22 -9.13
C ASP A 308 -1.74 21.92 -9.08
N ASN A 309 -2.15 20.87 -9.79
CA ASN A 309 -3.54 20.47 -9.83
C ASN A 309 -4.01 20.01 -8.44
N VAL A 310 -3.27 19.08 -7.83
CA VAL A 310 -3.51 18.57 -6.48
C VAL A 310 -3.47 19.71 -5.47
N ALA A 311 -2.47 20.60 -5.55
CA ALA A 311 -2.39 21.76 -4.67
C ALA A 311 -3.62 22.67 -4.78
N SER A 312 -4.25 22.76 -5.96
CA SER A 312 -5.47 23.55 -6.15
C SER A 312 -6.71 22.99 -5.43
N HIS A 313 -6.69 21.71 -5.03
CA HIS A 313 -7.77 21.12 -4.23
C HIS A 313 -7.74 21.59 -2.77
N HIS A 314 -6.58 22.03 -2.25
CA HIS A 314 -6.45 22.63 -0.91
C HIS A 314 -6.90 24.10 -0.89
N SER A 315 -8.15 24.34 -1.29
CA SER A 315 -8.73 25.67 -1.51
C SER A 315 -9.50 26.23 -0.30
N PHE A 316 -9.55 25.50 0.82
CA PHE A 316 -10.24 25.94 2.04
C PHE A 316 -9.80 27.34 2.47
N ASN A 317 -10.78 28.17 2.86
CA ASN A 317 -10.60 29.56 3.25
C ASN A 317 -9.80 30.37 2.21
N ASN A 318 -10.22 30.29 0.93
CA ASN A 318 -9.57 30.97 -0.19
C ASN A 318 -8.08 30.57 -0.30
N SER A 319 -7.81 29.27 -0.27
CA SER A 319 -6.48 28.66 -0.36
C SER A 319 -5.49 29.16 0.71
N ALA A 320 -5.96 29.35 1.94
CA ALA A 320 -5.16 29.93 3.04
C ALA A 320 -3.84 29.17 3.28
N GLN A 321 -3.87 27.84 3.24
CA GLN A 321 -2.68 27.01 3.40
C GLN A 321 -1.65 27.29 2.29
N ARG A 322 -2.08 27.32 1.03
CA ARG A 322 -1.19 27.57 -0.12
C ARG A 322 -0.54 28.95 -0.01
N LYS A 323 -1.33 29.97 0.33
CA LYS A 323 -0.83 31.35 0.52
C LYS A 323 0.22 31.42 1.61
N LEU A 324 -0.04 30.83 2.78
CA LEU A 324 0.94 30.76 3.87
C LEU A 324 2.25 30.08 3.42
N MET A 325 2.14 28.95 2.72
CA MET A 325 3.30 28.19 2.23
C MET A 325 4.10 28.95 1.17
N MET A 326 3.45 29.73 0.30
CA MET A 326 4.12 30.61 -0.68
C MET A 326 4.80 31.80 0.01
N SER A 327 4.16 32.43 0.99
CA SER A 327 4.80 33.51 1.76
C SER A 327 6.08 33.04 2.49
N LEU A 328 6.06 31.83 3.06
CA LEU A 328 7.28 31.22 3.62
C LEU A 328 8.33 30.95 2.53
N LYS A 329 7.90 30.58 1.31
CA LYS A 329 8.80 30.30 0.19
C LYS A 329 9.55 31.56 -0.23
N ASP A 330 8.82 32.66 -0.41
CA ASP A 330 9.41 33.95 -0.78
C ASP A 330 10.36 34.47 0.29
N MET A 331 10.03 34.28 1.56
CA MET A 331 10.89 34.70 2.67
C MET A 331 12.19 33.89 2.77
N LEU A 332 12.12 32.56 2.63
CA LEU A 332 13.27 31.67 2.84
C LEU A 332 14.13 31.47 1.59
N ASP A 333 13.54 31.63 0.41
CA ASP A 333 14.20 31.48 -0.88
C ASP A 333 13.73 32.57 -1.87
N PRO A 334 14.13 33.84 -1.63
CA PRO A 334 13.66 34.99 -2.41
C PRO A 334 14.11 34.96 -3.89
N LYS A 335 15.06 34.11 -4.25
CA LYS A 335 15.52 33.93 -5.63
C LYS A 335 14.90 32.71 -6.32
N GLY A 336 14.05 31.95 -5.63
CA GLY A 336 13.36 30.78 -6.15
C GLY A 336 14.28 29.65 -6.63
N ILE A 337 15.43 29.47 -5.99
CA ILE A 337 16.45 28.49 -6.42
C ILE A 337 16.06 27.05 -6.04
N LEU A 338 15.42 26.86 -4.89
CA LEU A 338 15.20 25.55 -4.28
C LEU A 338 13.90 24.92 -4.76
N SER A 339 13.99 23.98 -5.70
CA SER A 339 12.86 23.13 -6.15
C SER A 339 11.55 23.92 -6.45
N PRO A 340 11.57 24.93 -7.33
CA PRO A 340 10.37 25.72 -7.66
C PRO A 340 9.24 24.82 -8.19
N GLY A 341 8.02 25.06 -7.71
CA GLY A 341 6.82 24.31 -8.11
C GLY A 341 6.62 22.97 -7.40
N LYS A 342 7.56 22.54 -6.56
CA LYS A 342 7.39 21.33 -5.77
C LYS A 342 6.15 21.44 -4.87
N SER A 343 5.26 20.45 -4.96
CA SER A 343 3.96 20.44 -4.27
C SER A 343 3.04 21.62 -4.64
N GLY A 344 3.23 22.23 -5.82
CA GLY A 344 2.42 23.36 -6.31
C GLY A 344 2.65 24.68 -5.58
N ILE A 345 3.79 24.79 -4.88
CA ILE A 345 4.25 26.00 -4.20
C ILE A 345 5.32 26.67 -5.05
N TRP A 346 5.05 27.92 -5.41
CA TRP A 346 5.91 28.76 -6.25
C TRP A 346 6.28 30.03 -5.49
N ASN A 347 7.34 30.69 -5.94
CA ASN A 347 7.62 32.06 -5.54
C ASN A 347 6.59 33.01 -6.15
N SER A 348 6.34 34.14 -5.49
CA SER A 348 5.40 35.15 -6.00
C SER A 348 6.01 36.00 -7.12
N GLU A 349 7.33 36.17 -7.12
CA GLU A 349 8.09 36.81 -8.20
C GLU A 349 8.97 35.74 -8.88
N GLY A 350 8.48 35.13 -9.96
CA GLY A 350 9.16 34.07 -10.69
C GLY A 350 8.47 33.66 -11.97
#